data_AF-A0A660NRH4-F1
#
_entry.id   AF-A0A660NRH4-F1
#
_cell.length_a   1.000
_cell.length_b   1.000
_cell.length_c   1.000
_cell.angle_alpha   90.00
_cell.angle_beta   90.00
_cell.angle_gamma   90.00
#
_symmetry.space_group_name_H-M   'P 1'
#
loop_
_entity.id
_entity.type
_entity.pdbx_description
1 polymer ?
#
loop_
_entity_poly.entity_id
_entity_poly.type
_entity_poly.pdbx_seq_one_letter_code
_entity_poly.pdbx_strand_id
1 'polypeptide(L)'
;LFLLTAGISLNNGLKIFLANFFTRGKRFFTIKNLLLAIILPFVAVFTVGEWQHEQFIADKVAALKLKKRNAIKAERKAMFAAFKDTTHIKDSVKQEKVFQNMWREHRRNVLRAEDKQPQKAHSGKPVSKLRFLNWTDISTSRTETIVENLFGESIQLHQTHKLEDIMKTRPVIVSYNWTLNYIVESIIFLLFIVGIWCGRHSKFLWLFLSFAALDMVLHIGLGFGINEVYIMAAHWIYVIPLSIAFLVHKSYGKRLFGVRTLLVLLTLYLVVYNGSLLIKYLYF
;
A
#
# COMPACT_ATOMS: atom_id res chain seq x y z
N LEU A 1 -2.97 20.10 14.04
CA LEU A 1 -3.09 19.42 12.73
C LEU A 1 -2.28 18.12 12.67
N PHE A 2 -0.96 18.15 12.88
CA PHE A 2 -0.13 16.92 12.87
C PHE A 2 -0.69 15.79 13.75
N LEU A 3 -1.01 16.05 15.02
CA LEU A 3 -1.57 15.04 15.93
C LEU A 3 -2.79 14.31 15.35
N LEU A 4 -3.72 15.08 14.78
CA LEU A 4 -4.97 14.56 14.22
C LEU A 4 -4.74 13.76 12.94
N THR A 5 -3.84 14.24 12.07
CA THR A 5 -3.61 13.62 10.76
C THR A 5 -2.64 12.44 10.83
N ALA A 6 -1.59 12.56 11.63
CA ALA A 6 -0.60 11.51 11.87
C ALA A 6 -1.17 10.33 12.66
N GLY A 7 -2.17 10.59 13.53
CA GLY A 7 -2.92 9.55 14.22
C GLY A 7 -3.74 8.65 13.28
N ILE A 8 -4.10 9.15 12.08
CA ILE A 8 -4.74 8.34 11.03
C ILE A 8 -3.67 7.63 10.19
N SER A 9 -2.69 8.38 9.67
CA SER A 9 -1.53 7.81 8.99
C SER A 9 -0.29 8.68 9.12
N LEU A 10 0.87 8.06 9.37
CA LEU A 10 2.15 8.78 9.45
C LEU A 10 2.47 9.54 8.16
N ASN A 11 2.05 9.00 7.01
CA ASN A 11 2.16 9.66 5.71
C ASN A 11 1.45 11.04 5.70
N ASN A 12 0.23 11.12 6.23
CA ASN A 12 -0.46 12.40 6.36
C ASN A 12 0.30 13.37 7.30
N GLY A 13 0.92 12.85 8.36
CA GLY A 13 1.82 13.63 9.22
C GLY A 13 2.99 14.26 8.47
N LEU A 14 3.65 13.51 7.58
CA LEU A 14 4.74 14.02 6.74
C LEU A 14 4.26 15.14 5.81
N LYS A 15 3.05 15.02 5.23
CA LYS A 15 2.45 16.10 4.42
C LYS A 15 2.24 17.38 5.22
N ILE A 16 1.87 17.27 6.51
CA ILE A 16 1.78 18.45 7.39
C ILE A 16 3.15 19.11 7.60
N PHE A 17 4.21 18.32 7.78
CA PHE A 17 5.57 18.88 7.88
C PHE A 17 6.02 19.52 6.57
N LEU A 18 5.69 18.93 5.42
CA LEU A 18 5.98 19.52 4.12
C LEU A 18 5.20 20.82 3.89
N ALA A 19 3.93 20.87 4.29
CA ALA A 19 3.13 22.10 4.29
C ALA A 19 3.74 23.19 5.18
N ASN A 20 4.19 22.80 6.37
CA ASN A 20 4.85 23.70 7.31
C ASN A 20 6.14 24.28 6.71
N PHE A 21 6.94 23.43 6.05
CA PHE A 21 8.16 23.86 5.35
C PHE A 21 7.83 24.83 4.22
N PHE A 22 6.86 24.48 3.37
CA PHE A 22 6.50 25.25 2.19
C PHE A 22 5.92 26.64 2.53
N THR A 23 5.14 26.73 3.60
CA THR A 23 4.51 27.98 4.05
C THR A 23 5.45 28.88 4.84
N ARG A 24 6.36 28.32 5.65
CA ARG A 24 7.28 29.10 6.49
C ARG A 24 8.62 29.40 5.84
N GLY A 25 9.04 28.62 4.83
CA GLY A 25 10.36 28.73 4.20
C GLY A 25 11.47 28.67 5.23
N LYS A 26 12.38 29.65 5.25
CA LYS A 26 13.50 29.71 6.23
C LYS A 26 13.04 29.67 7.70
N ARG A 27 11.84 30.18 8.02
CA ARG A 27 11.31 30.17 9.39
C ARG A 27 10.92 28.76 9.87
N PHE A 28 10.90 27.76 8.99
CA PHE A 28 10.74 26.35 9.35
C PHE A 28 11.87 25.87 10.28
N PHE A 29 13.11 26.32 10.03
CA PHE A 29 14.29 25.90 10.79
C PHE A 29 14.49 26.64 12.12
N THR A 30 13.53 27.48 12.52
CA THR A 30 13.60 28.14 13.83
C THR A 30 13.40 27.12 14.94
N ILE A 31 14.18 27.24 16.02
CA ILE A 31 14.10 26.35 17.19
C ILE A 31 12.66 26.24 17.70
N LYS A 32 11.93 27.36 17.75
CA LYS A 32 10.51 27.38 18.14
C LYS A 32 9.63 26.48 17.26
N ASN A 33 9.81 26.50 15.94
CA ASN A 33 9.03 25.66 15.04
C ASN A 33 9.45 24.18 15.14
N LEU A 34 10.76 23.90 15.17
CA LEU A 34 11.25 22.53 15.32
C LEU A 34 10.77 21.89 16.62
N LEU A 35 10.85 22.61 17.74
CA LEU A 35 10.39 22.10 19.04
C LEU A 35 8.87 21.98 19.09
N LEU A 36 8.13 23.05 18.82
CA LEU A 36 6.68 23.08 19.10
C LEU A 36 5.82 22.45 17.99
N ALA A 37 6.23 22.57 16.73
CA ALA A 37 5.43 22.13 15.59
C ALA A 37 5.85 20.77 15.02
N ILE A 38 7.06 20.29 15.35
CA ILE A 38 7.59 19.01 14.85
C ILE A 38 7.84 18.03 15.99
N ILE A 39 8.77 18.34 16.89
CA ILE A 39 9.23 17.40 17.93
C ILE A 39 8.12 17.13 18.95
N LEU A 40 7.54 18.17 19.55
CA LEU A 40 6.49 18.02 20.56
C LEU A 40 5.30 17.16 20.08
N PRO A 41 4.67 17.44 18.91
CA PRO A 41 3.57 16.62 18.44
C PRO A 41 4.02 15.23 17.97
N PHE A 42 5.25 15.07 17.45
CA PHE A 42 5.78 13.75 17.12
C PHE A 42 5.95 12.88 18.37
N VAL A 43 6.58 13.42 19.42
CA VAL A 43 6.75 12.73 20.71
C VAL A 43 5.39 12.35 21.28
N ALA A 44 4.41 13.26 21.24
CA ALA A 44 3.06 12.96 21.73
C ALA A 44 2.37 11.83 20.95
N VAL A 45 2.47 11.77 19.61
CA VAL A 45 1.95 10.64 18.84
C VAL A 45 2.68 9.34 19.18
N PHE A 46 4.00 9.40 19.31
CA PHE A 46 4.81 8.23 19.63
C PHE A 46 4.47 7.66 21.01
N THR A 47 4.43 8.50 22.05
CA THR A 47 4.13 8.06 23.42
C THR A 47 2.71 7.52 23.55
N VAL A 48 1.72 8.18 22.94
CA VAL A 48 0.34 7.68 22.92
C VAL A 48 0.26 6.36 22.15
N GLY A 49 0.95 6.24 21.02
CA GLY A 49 0.97 5.02 20.22
C GLY A 49 1.61 3.82 20.93
N GLU A 50 2.73 4.03 21.62
CA GLU A 50 3.37 2.97 22.42
C GLU A 50 2.49 2.58 23.62
N TRP A 51 1.89 3.55 24.32
CA TRP A 51 0.93 3.26 25.39
C TRP A 51 -0.28 2.46 24.90
N GLN A 52 -0.87 2.84 23.77
CA GLN A 52 -1.97 2.08 23.15
C GLN A 52 -1.54 0.66 22.75
N HIS A 53 -0.31 0.51 22.24
CA HIS A 53 0.22 -0.80 21.88
C HIS A 53 0.34 -1.71 23.11
N GLU A 54 0.91 -1.20 24.19
CA GLU A 54 1.06 -1.94 25.45
C GLU A 54 -0.31 -2.33 26.03
N GLN A 55 -1.24 -1.39 26.12
CA GLN A 55 -2.54 -1.64 26.77
C GLN A 55 -3.47 -2.56 25.98
N PHE A 56 -3.48 -2.46 24.64
CA PHE A 56 -4.52 -3.11 23.83
C PHE A 56 -4.02 -4.24 22.93
N ILE A 57 -2.72 -4.28 22.61
CA ILE A 57 -2.17 -5.15 21.56
C ILE A 57 -1.15 -6.15 22.11
N ALA A 58 -0.29 -5.73 23.05
CA ALA A 58 0.86 -6.53 23.50
C ALA A 58 0.45 -7.91 24.01
N ASP A 59 -0.54 -7.99 24.90
CA ASP A 59 -1.03 -9.25 25.46
C ASP A 59 -1.62 -10.19 24.40
N LYS A 60 -2.40 -9.64 23.47
CA LYS A 60 -2.98 -10.42 22.36
C LYS A 60 -1.88 -11.01 21.48
N VAL A 61 -0.87 -10.22 21.14
CA VAL A 61 0.28 -10.67 20.34
C VAL A 61 1.11 -11.71 21.09
N ALA A 62 1.33 -11.52 22.39
CA ALA A 62 2.05 -12.47 23.24
C ALA A 62 1.29 -13.81 23.34
N ALA A 63 -0.02 -13.77 23.59
CA ALA A 63 -0.90 -14.94 23.66
C ALA A 63 -0.92 -15.71 22.32
N LEU A 64 -1.00 -15.01 21.18
CA LEU A 64 -0.94 -15.65 19.86
C LEU A 64 0.42 -16.31 19.59
N LYS A 65 1.52 -15.64 19.96
CA LYS A 65 2.88 -16.21 19.86
C LYS A 65 3.02 -17.47 20.74
N LEU A 66 2.51 -17.44 21.96
CA LEU A 66 2.53 -18.58 22.88
C LEU A 66 1.70 -19.74 22.35
N LYS A 67 0.47 -19.48 21.88
CA LYS A 67 -0.41 -20.49 21.28
C LYS A 67 0.25 -21.19 20.09
N LYS A 68 0.86 -20.43 19.17
CA LYS A 68 1.61 -20.99 18.03
C LYS A 68 2.79 -21.86 18.48
N ARG A 69 3.58 -21.39 19.46
CA ARG A 69 4.72 -22.17 20.01
C ARG A 69 4.25 -23.47 20.65
N ASN A 70 3.18 -23.45 21.43
CA ASN A 70 2.64 -24.63 22.10
C ASN A 70 2.07 -25.63 21.10
N ALA A 71 1.37 -25.15 20.05
CA ALA A 71 0.89 -26.01 18.97
C ALA A 71 2.04 -26.74 18.26
N ILE A 72 3.11 -26.03 17.91
CA ILE A 72 4.30 -26.64 17.27
C ILE A 72 4.98 -27.64 18.20
N LYS A 73 5.06 -27.36 19.51
CA LYS A 73 5.60 -28.30 20.50
C LYS A 73 4.73 -29.56 20.63
N ALA A 74 3.41 -29.40 20.68
CA ALA A 74 2.47 -30.51 20.74
C ALA A 74 2.53 -31.38 19.47
N GLU A 75 2.58 -30.74 18.30
CA GLU A 75 2.76 -31.41 17.00
C GLU A 75 4.06 -32.23 16.98
N ARG A 76 5.19 -31.64 17.39
CA ARG A 76 6.48 -32.35 17.49
C ARG A 76 6.39 -33.56 18.42
N LYS A 77 5.76 -33.40 19.59
CA LYS A 77 5.61 -34.49 20.57
C LYS A 77 4.74 -35.62 20.01
N ALA A 78 3.62 -35.29 19.38
CA ALA A 78 2.73 -36.27 18.76
C ALA A 78 3.41 -37.03 17.62
N MET A 79 4.13 -36.33 16.73
CA MET A 79 4.86 -36.95 15.63
C MET A 79 6.01 -37.84 16.14
N PHE A 80 6.69 -37.44 17.22
CA PHE A 80 7.72 -38.27 17.84
C PHE A 80 7.15 -39.55 18.46
N ALA A 81 6.01 -39.45 19.13
CA ALA A 81 5.32 -40.63 19.69
C ALA A 81 4.93 -41.61 18.57
N ALA A 82 4.28 -41.13 17.51
CA ALA A 82 3.91 -41.97 16.36
C ALA A 82 5.13 -42.60 15.66
N PHE A 83 6.24 -41.88 15.55
CA PHE A 83 7.50 -42.44 15.02
C PHE A 83 8.06 -43.55 15.93
N LYS A 84 8.03 -43.35 17.25
CA LYS A 84 8.52 -44.34 18.21
C LYS A 84 7.70 -45.63 18.15
N ASP A 85 6.38 -45.51 17.94
CA ASP A 85 5.47 -46.66 17.85
C ASP A 85 5.64 -47.46 16.55
N THR A 86 6.15 -46.84 15.48
CA THR A 86 6.28 -47.45 14.15
C THR A 86 7.71 -47.88 13.80
N THR A 87 8.72 -47.40 14.52
CA THR A 87 10.12 -47.69 14.20
C THR A 87 10.63 -48.97 14.85
N HIS A 88 11.44 -49.74 14.11
CA HIS A 88 12.17 -50.88 14.63
C HIS A 88 13.55 -50.51 15.23
N ILE A 89 13.94 -49.24 15.16
CA ILE A 89 15.21 -48.75 15.72
C ILE A 89 15.13 -48.80 17.24
N LYS A 90 15.99 -49.56 17.93
CA LYS A 90 15.99 -49.66 19.40
C LYS A 90 16.93 -48.66 20.09
N ASP A 91 17.93 -48.17 19.35
CA ASP A 91 18.91 -47.20 19.83
C ASP A 91 18.30 -45.80 19.92
N SER A 92 18.13 -45.31 21.14
CA SER A 92 17.52 -44.00 21.44
C SER A 92 18.24 -42.82 20.77
N VAL A 93 19.56 -42.90 20.60
CA VAL A 93 20.34 -41.82 19.97
C VAL A 93 20.11 -41.80 18.47
N LYS A 94 20.05 -42.99 17.84
CA LYS A 94 19.71 -43.11 16.41
C LYS A 94 18.25 -42.73 16.16
N GLN A 95 17.32 -43.10 17.03
CA GLN A 95 15.92 -42.68 16.97
C GLN A 95 15.79 -41.16 16.94
N GLU A 96 16.40 -40.45 17.89
CA GLU A 96 16.31 -38.98 17.95
C GLU A 96 16.93 -38.34 16.71
N LYS A 97 18.07 -38.84 16.22
CA LYS A 97 18.71 -38.31 15.00
C LYS A 97 17.84 -38.48 13.76
N VAL A 98 17.23 -39.65 13.58
CA VAL A 98 16.32 -39.92 12.46
C VAL A 98 15.07 -39.05 12.58
N PHE A 99 14.48 -38.95 13.77
CA PHE A 99 13.34 -38.08 14.02
C PHE A 99 13.64 -36.61 13.73
N GLN A 100 14.79 -36.10 14.17
CA GLN A 100 15.19 -34.73 13.89
C GLN A 100 15.31 -34.44 12.39
N ASN A 101 15.74 -35.41 11.58
CA ASN A 101 15.77 -35.26 10.12
C ASN A 101 14.34 -35.17 9.56
N MET A 102 13.46 -36.10 9.94
CA MET A 102 12.06 -36.09 9.49
C MET A 102 11.32 -34.83 9.94
N TRP A 103 11.51 -34.40 11.19
CA TRP A 103 10.91 -33.16 11.70
C TRP A 103 11.39 -31.93 10.91
N ARG A 104 12.69 -31.87 10.58
CA ARG A 104 13.23 -30.78 9.75
C ARG A 104 12.61 -30.78 8.36
N GLU A 105 12.45 -31.94 7.73
CA GLU A 105 11.82 -32.07 6.42
C GLU A 105 10.33 -31.69 6.46
N HIS A 106 9.58 -32.22 7.42
CA HIS A 106 8.19 -31.84 7.67
C HIS A 106 8.02 -30.34 7.84
N ARG A 107 8.82 -29.71 8.72
CA ARG A 107 8.76 -28.26 8.93
C ARG A 107 9.14 -27.46 7.69
N ARG A 108 10.08 -27.92 6.87
CA ARG A 108 10.37 -27.29 5.57
C ARG A 108 9.16 -27.36 4.64
N ASN A 109 8.48 -28.51 4.58
CA ASN A 109 7.31 -28.68 3.72
C ASN A 109 6.12 -27.84 4.20
N VAL A 110 5.87 -27.78 5.50
CA VAL A 110 4.86 -26.87 6.11
C VAL A 110 5.16 -25.41 5.75
N LEU A 111 6.41 -24.96 5.95
CA LEU A 111 6.79 -23.57 5.63
C LEU A 111 6.64 -23.28 4.13
N ARG A 112 7.05 -24.20 3.24
CA ARG A 112 6.87 -24.06 1.79
C ARG A 112 5.39 -23.98 1.41
N ALA A 113 4.53 -24.76 2.08
CA ALA A 113 3.09 -24.71 1.85
C ALA A 113 2.50 -23.37 2.33
N GLU A 114 2.93 -22.87 3.49
CA GLU A 114 2.55 -21.53 3.98
C GLU A 114 3.03 -20.41 3.06
N ASP A 115 4.25 -20.50 2.53
CA ASP A 115 4.83 -19.46 1.65
C ASP A 115 4.13 -19.38 0.29
N LYS A 116 3.48 -20.47 -0.14
CA LYS A 116 2.59 -20.49 -1.32
C LYS A 116 1.21 -19.88 -1.05
N GLN A 117 0.84 -19.67 0.20
CA GLN A 117 -0.46 -19.05 0.50
C GLN A 117 -0.44 -17.59 0.04
N PRO A 118 -1.53 -17.10 -0.59
CA PRO A 118 -1.65 -15.74 -1.11
C PRO A 118 -1.23 -14.66 -0.12
N GLN A 119 -1.59 -14.80 1.16
CA GLN A 119 -1.18 -13.90 2.25
C GLN A 119 0.33 -13.68 2.33
N LYS A 120 1.14 -14.71 2.08
CA LYS A 120 2.62 -14.61 2.09
C LYS A 120 3.19 -14.38 0.70
N ALA A 121 2.64 -15.07 -0.31
CA ALA A 121 3.11 -14.98 -1.68
C ALA A 121 2.99 -13.56 -2.24
N HIS A 122 1.89 -12.86 -1.91
CA HIS A 122 1.61 -11.51 -2.39
C HIS A 122 2.18 -10.41 -1.48
N SER A 123 2.80 -10.76 -0.34
CA SER A 123 3.41 -9.76 0.56
C SER A 123 4.75 -9.22 0.07
N GLY A 124 5.32 -9.82 -0.98
CA GLY A 124 6.62 -9.41 -1.53
C GLY A 124 7.79 -9.61 -0.57
N LYS A 125 8.92 -8.96 -0.87
CA LYS A 125 10.18 -9.06 -0.11
C LYS A 125 10.54 -7.72 0.53
N PRO A 126 10.60 -7.61 1.86
CA PRO A 126 11.00 -6.37 2.50
C PRO A 126 12.48 -6.06 2.34
N VAL A 127 12.82 -4.76 2.30
CA VAL A 127 14.20 -4.25 2.32
C VAL A 127 14.93 -4.71 3.58
N SER A 128 14.23 -4.73 4.72
CA SER A 128 14.78 -5.12 6.02
C SER A 128 13.69 -5.60 6.96
N LYS A 129 14.05 -6.43 7.95
CA LYS A 129 13.14 -6.91 9.00
C LYS A 129 12.90 -5.90 10.12
N LEU A 130 13.48 -4.70 10.03
CA LEU A 130 13.21 -3.60 10.95
C LEU A 130 11.72 -3.19 10.87
N ARG A 131 11.13 -2.79 12.00
CA ARG A 131 9.67 -2.59 12.18
C ARG A 131 8.95 -1.98 10.97
N PHE A 132 9.35 -0.78 10.54
CA PHE A 132 8.71 -0.08 9.42
C PHE A 132 9.21 -0.54 8.05
N LEU A 133 10.46 -0.98 7.95
CA LEU A 133 11.03 -1.48 6.70
C LEU A 133 10.50 -2.87 6.34
N ASN A 134 9.94 -3.61 7.30
CA ASN A 134 9.33 -4.91 7.05
C ASN A 134 8.02 -4.82 6.25
N TRP A 135 7.51 -3.61 6.03
CA TRP A 135 6.34 -3.32 5.22
C TRP A 135 6.68 -2.80 3.82
N THR A 136 7.96 -2.76 3.47
CA THR A 136 8.44 -2.42 2.12
C THR A 136 8.41 -3.64 1.21
N ASP A 137 8.51 -3.41 -0.10
CA ASP A 137 8.55 -4.47 -1.10
C ASP A 137 9.51 -4.11 -2.24
N ILE A 138 10.60 -4.87 -2.34
CA ILE A 138 11.59 -4.70 -3.40
C ILE A 138 11.38 -5.62 -4.60
N SER A 139 10.52 -6.62 -4.47
CA SER A 139 10.35 -7.67 -5.49
C SER A 139 9.28 -7.37 -6.52
N THR A 140 8.23 -6.64 -6.15
CA THR A 140 7.14 -6.34 -7.08
C THR A 140 7.60 -5.38 -8.19
N SER A 141 7.12 -5.64 -9.41
CA SER A 141 7.44 -4.86 -10.62
C SER A 141 6.86 -3.45 -10.50
N ARG A 142 7.73 -2.42 -10.56
CA ARG A 142 7.31 -1.02 -10.43
C ARG A 142 6.55 -0.56 -11.66
N THR A 143 7.02 -0.93 -12.85
CA THR A 143 6.42 -0.51 -14.11
C THR A 143 5.02 -1.08 -14.25
N GLU A 144 4.84 -2.38 -14.01
CA GLU A 144 3.51 -3.01 -14.03
C GLU A 144 2.60 -2.42 -12.96
N THR A 145 3.12 -2.19 -11.74
CA THR A 145 2.33 -1.53 -10.69
C THR A 145 1.90 -0.12 -11.12
N ILE A 146 2.78 0.66 -11.72
CA ILE A 146 2.46 2.03 -12.16
C ILE A 146 1.32 2.00 -13.18
N VAL A 147 1.40 1.09 -14.16
CA VAL A 147 0.41 0.99 -15.24
C VAL A 147 -0.90 0.40 -14.69
N GLU A 148 -0.85 -0.77 -14.09
CA GLU A 148 -2.06 -1.54 -13.78
C GLU A 148 -2.72 -1.15 -12.45
N ASN A 149 -1.94 -0.77 -11.43
CA ASN A 149 -2.50 -0.53 -10.10
C ASN A 149 -2.55 0.97 -9.74
N LEU A 150 -1.47 1.70 -9.98
CA LEU A 150 -1.38 3.12 -9.63
C LEU A 150 -2.23 3.98 -10.56
N PHE A 151 -2.03 3.92 -11.88
CA PHE A 151 -2.89 4.64 -12.80
C PHE A 151 -4.13 3.83 -13.17
N GLY A 152 -3.98 2.52 -13.33
CA GLY A 152 -5.06 1.62 -13.71
C GLY A 152 -6.20 1.58 -12.69
N GLU A 153 -6.18 0.60 -11.78
CA GLU A 153 -7.27 0.34 -10.82
C GLU A 153 -7.69 1.57 -10.00
N SER A 154 -6.77 2.51 -9.76
CA SER A 154 -7.08 3.79 -9.07
C SER A 154 -8.04 4.70 -9.86
N ILE A 155 -8.03 4.65 -11.19
CA ILE A 155 -8.88 5.47 -12.09
C ILE A 155 -10.02 4.63 -12.67
N GLN A 156 -9.74 3.41 -13.12
CA GLN A 156 -10.70 2.51 -13.73
C GLN A 156 -10.58 1.10 -13.15
N LEU A 157 -11.69 0.51 -12.72
CA LEU A 157 -11.69 -0.87 -12.21
C LEU A 157 -11.36 -1.87 -13.33
N HIS A 158 -10.55 -2.88 -13.02
CA HIS A 158 -10.30 -4.03 -13.89
C HIS A 158 -11.57 -4.86 -14.05
N GLN A 159 -11.80 -5.39 -15.25
CA GLN A 159 -13.01 -6.19 -15.53
C GLN A 159 -12.95 -7.59 -14.89
N THR A 160 -11.75 -8.12 -14.68
CA THR A 160 -11.51 -9.41 -14.01
C THR A 160 -11.00 -9.18 -12.60
N HIS A 161 -11.23 -10.14 -11.70
CA HIS A 161 -10.86 -10.04 -10.29
C HIS A 161 -11.34 -8.75 -9.60
N LYS A 162 -12.55 -8.30 -9.99
CA LYS A 162 -13.19 -7.06 -9.52
C LYS A 162 -13.33 -7.11 -8.01
N LEU A 163 -12.69 -6.17 -7.32
CA LEU A 163 -12.80 -6.01 -5.86
C LEU A 163 -12.54 -7.31 -5.07
N GLU A 164 -11.77 -8.25 -5.65
CA GLU A 164 -11.32 -9.43 -4.94
C GLU A 164 -10.18 -9.10 -3.98
N ASP A 165 -10.05 -9.90 -2.94
CA ASP A 165 -9.02 -9.74 -1.90
C ASP A 165 -7.68 -10.34 -2.38
N ILE A 166 -6.64 -9.50 -2.46
CA ILE A 166 -5.27 -9.92 -2.82
C ILE A 166 -4.73 -10.93 -1.81
N MET A 167 -5.13 -10.84 -0.54
CA MET A 167 -4.68 -11.79 0.47
C MET A 167 -5.35 -13.17 0.37
N LYS A 168 -6.24 -13.37 -0.62
CA LYS A 168 -6.97 -14.62 -0.82
C LYS A 168 -6.86 -15.19 -2.22
N THR A 169 -7.26 -14.46 -3.26
CA THR A 169 -7.42 -15.04 -4.61
C THR A 169 -6.89 -14.13 -5.70
N ARG A 170 -6.97 -12.81 -5.49
CA ARG A 170 -6.63 -11.83 -6.53
C ARG A 170 -5.13 -11.80 -6.81
N PRO A 171 -4.71 -11.91 -8.07
CA PRO A 171 -3.33 -11.64 -8.47
C PRO A 171 -2.89 -10.21 -8.15
N VAL A 172 -1.60 -10.00 -7.88
CA VAL A 172 -1.04 -8.67 -7.57
C VAL A 172 -1.15 -7.72 -8.78
N ILE A 173 -0.93 -8.23 -9.99
CA ILE A 173 -1.03 -7.49 -11.24
C ILE A 173 -2.17 -8.08 -12.06
N VAL A 174 -3.09 -7.22 -12.47
CA VAL A 174 -4.23 -7.55 -13.33
C VAL A 174 -4.22 -6.56 -14.48
N SER A 175 -4.30 -7.01 -15.73
CA SER A 175 -4.36 -6.14 -16.89
C SER A 175 -5.79 -5.82 -17.28
N TYR A 176 -6.02 -4.69 -17.96
CA TYR A 176 -7.30 -4.47 -18.62
C TYR A 176 -7.55 -5.47 -19.73
N ASN A 177 -8.81 -5.84 -19.91
CA ASN A 177 -9.21 -6.65 -21.05
C ASN A 177 -9.24 -5.84 -22.36
N TRP A 178 -9.43 -4.52 -22.27
CA TRP A 178 -9.68 -3.65 -23.42
C TRP A 178 -8.65 -2.52 -23.53
N THR A 179 -8.09 -2.33 -24.72
CA THR A 179 -7.13 -1.25 -25.02
C THR A 179 -7.70 0.14 -24.76
N LEU A 180 -9.03 0.30 -24.83
CA LEU A 180 -9.71 1.57 -24.57
C LEU A 180 -9.41 2.12 -23.17
N ASN A 181 -9.26 1.26 -22.14
CA ASN A 181 -8.93 1.70 -20.79
C ASN A 181 -7.59 2.44 -20.75
N TYR A 182 -6.56 1.86 -21.39
CA TYR A 182 -5.24 2.49 -21.49
C TYR A 182 -5.27 3.79 -22.31
N ILE A 183 -6.12 3.88 -23.34
CA ILE A 183 -6.30 5.13 -24.12
C ILE A 183 -6.91 6.22 -23.23
N VAL A 184 -7.96 5.91 -22.47
CA VAL A 184 -8.61 6.86 -21.55
C VAL A 184 -7.62 7.35 -20.50
N GLU A 185 -6.86 6.44 -19.88
CA GLU A 185 -5.81 6.80 -18.92
C GLU A 185 -4.72 7.68 -19.54
N SER A 186 -4.30 7.36 -20.77
CA SER A 186 -3.32 8.18 -21.49
C SER A 186 -3.84 9.59 -21.73
N ILE A 187 -5.12 9.77 -22.07
CA ILE A 187 -5.74 11.09 -22.23
C ILE A 187 -5.75 11.84 -20.88
N ILE A 188 -6.15 11.18 -19.79
CA ILE A 188 -6.17 11.78 -18.45
C ILE A 188 -4.75 12.19 -18.03
N PHE A 189 -3.76 11.33 -18.27
CA PHE A 189 -2.37 11.61 -17.97
C PHE A 189 -1.84 12.80 -18.79
N LEU A 190 -2.15 12.89 -20.09
CA LEU A 190 -1.80 14.05 -20.91
C LEU A 190 -2.44 15.35 -20.39
N LEU A 191 -3.72 15.32 -20.03
CA LEU A 191 -4.41 16.46 -19.42
C LEU A 191 -3.76 16.86 -18.09
N PHE A 192 -3.33 15.89 -17.29
CA PHE A 192 -2.59 16.12 -16.05
C PHE A 192 -1.26 16.84 -16.31
N ILE A 193 -0.42 16.34 -17.23
CA ILE A 193 0.87 16.95 -17.58
C ILE A 193 0.68 18.38 -18.13
N VAL A 194 -0.27 18.58 -19.04
CA VAL A 194 -0.58 19.91 -19.58
C VAL A 194 -1.10 20.84 -18.47
N GLY A 195 -1.92 20.32 -17.56
CA GLY A 195 -2.39 21.04 -16.37
C GLY A 195 -1.24 21.51 -15.48
N ILE A 196 -0.27 20.64 -15.18
CA ILE A 196 0.96 20.99 -14.45
C ILE A 196 1.69 22.11 -15.19
N TRP A 197 1.86 21.97 -16.50
CA TRP A 197 2.54 22.99 -17.30
C TRP A 197 1.84 24.36 -17.24
N CYS A 198 0.51 24.38 -17.34
CA CYS A 198 -0.30 25.60 -17.19
C CYS A 198 -0.19 26.21 -15.78
N GLY A 199 -0.04 25.37 -14.75
CA GLY A 199 0.08 25.76 -13.34
C GLY A 199 1.52 25.89 -12.81
N ARG A 200 2.55 25.79 -13.65
CA ARG A 200 3.97 25.68 -13.25
C ARG A 200 4.51 26.82 -12.38
N HIS A 201 3.86 27.98 -12.36
CA HIS A 201 4.25 29.11 -11.51
C HIS A 201 3.45 29.18 -10.19
N SER A 202 2.50 28.27 -9.99
CA SER A 202 1.65 28.21 -8.81
C SER A 202 2.34 27.46 -7.67
N LYS A 203 2.75 28.21 -6.64
CA LYS A 203 3.22 27.66 -5.36
C LYS A 203 2.21 26.68 -4.74
N PHE A 204 0.93 26.99 -4.88
CA PHE A 204 -0.15 26.13 -4.41
C PHE A 204 -0.15 24.76 -5.11
N LEU A 205 -0.01 24.73 -6.45
CA LEU A 205 0.07 23.47 -7.18
C LEU A 205 1.29 22.65 -6.78
N TRP A 206 2.46 23.30 -6.68
CA TRP A 206 3.70 22.64 -6.26
C TRP A 206 3.62 22.01 -4.88
N LEU A 207 2.90 22.64 -3.93
CA LEU A 207 2.66 22.04 -2.62
C LEU A 207 1.91 20.70 -2.74
N PHE A 208 0.79 20.66 -3.48
CA PHE A 208 0.02 19.42 -3.64
C PHE A 208 0.76 18.37 -4.48
N LEU A 209 1.48 18.77 -5.52
CA LEU A 209 2.36 17.87 -6.26
C LEU A 209 3.46 17.29 -5.36
N SER A 210 3.97 18.06 -4.40
CA SER A 210 4.95 17.55 -3.44
C SER A 210 4.35 16.53 -2.45
N PHE A 211 3.07 16.65 -2.11
CA PHE A 211 2.37 15.61 -1.34
C PHE A 211 2.24 14.32 -2.15
N ALA A 212 1.77 14.42 -3.39
CA ALA A 212 1.68 13.26 -4.27
C ALA A 212 3.07 12.64 -4.55
N ALA A 213 4.11 13.46 -4.72
CA ALA A 213 5.47 12.98 -4.89
C ALA A 213 5.96 12.21 -3.65
N LEU A 214 5.61 12.66 -2.45
CA LEU A 214 5.90 11.93 -1.22
C LEU A 214 5.20 10.56 -1.19
N ASP A 215 3.93 10.50 -1.64
CA ASP A 215 3.22 9.22 -1.81
C ASP A 215 3.93 8.30 -2.82
N MET A 216 4.41 8.85 -3.94
CA MET A 216 5.13 8.06 -4.95
C MET A 216 6.45 7.50 -4.40
N VAL A 217 7.18 8.29 -3.61
CA VAL A 217 8.41 7.82 -2.94
C VAL A 217 8.10 6.69 -1.97
N LEU A 218 7.03 6.81 -1.17
CA LEU A 218 6.65 5.78 -0.20
C LEU A 218 6.15 4.50 -0.88
N HIS A 219 5.16 4.62 -1.76
CA HIS A 219 4.44 3.47 -2.29
C HIS A 219 5.15 2.81 -3.48
N ILE A 220 5.77 3.59 -4.36
CA ILE A 220 6.48 3.05 -5.54
C ILE A 220 7.97 2.93 -5.29
N GLY A 221 8.59 3.95 -4.67
CA GLY A 221 10.02 3.96 -4.37
C GLY A 221 10.40 2.91 -3.33
N LEU A 222 9.85 3.03 -2.11
CA LEU A 222 10.09 2.08 -1.03
C LEU A 222 9.24 0.81 -1.16
N GLY A 223 8.21 0.80 -2.01
CA GLY A 223 7.32 -0.33 -2.15
C GLY A 223 6.34 -0.52 -0.98
N PHE A 224 6.09 0.54 -0.20
CA PHE A 224 5.19 0.45 0.95
C PHE A 224 3.76 0.19 0.49
N GLY A 225 3.21 -1.01 0.76
CA GLY A 225 1.87 -1.37 0.29
C GLY A 225 1.72 -1.35 -1.24
N ILE A 226 2.80 -1.61 -1.99
CA ILE A 226 2.83 -1.52 -3.46
C ILE A 226 1.83 -2.47 -4.13
N ASN A 227 1.57 -3.63 -3.49
CA ASN A 227 0.71 -4.68 -4.04
C ASN A 227 -0.77 -4.26 -4.05
N GLU A 228 -1.14 -3.27 -3.25
CA GLU A 228 -2.50 -2.71 -3.13
C GLU A 228 -2.48 -1.18 -3.28
N VAL A 229 -1.57 -0.64 -4.10
CA VAL A 229 -1.37 0.81 -4.20
C VAL A 229 -2.63 1.58 -4.64
N TYR A 230 -3.58 0.91 -5.29
CA TYR A 230 -4.87 1.49 -5.67
C TYR A 230 -5.73 1.92 -4.47
N ILE A 231 -5.60 1.24 -3.31
CA ILE A 231 -6.28 1.66 -2.07
C ILE A 231 -5.71 3.00 -1.59
N MET A 232 -4.45 3.27 -1.89
CA MET A 232 -3.75 4.49 -1.52
C MET A 232 -4.04 5.66 -2.47
N ALA A 233 -4.87 5.47 -3.51
CA ALA A 233 -5.26 6.51 -4.47
C ALA A 233 -5.77 7.79 -3.79
N ALA A 234 -6.53 7.66 -2.71
CA ALA A 234 -7.06 8.79 -1.94
C ALA A 234 -5.98 9.76 -1.44
N HIS A 235 -4.73 9.30 -1.30
CA HIS A 235 -3.63 10.13 -0.82
C HIS A 235 -3.05 11.08 -1.88
N TRP A 236 -3.22 10.78 -3.17
CA TRP A 236 -2.55 11.50 -4.26
C TRP A 236 -3.46 11.86 -5.45
N ILE A 237 -4.50 11.07 -5.76
CA ILE A 237 -5.23 11.16 -7.04
C ILE A 237 -5.87 12.54 -7.29
N TYR A 238 -6.18 13.29 -6.22
CA TYR A 238 -6.73 14.65 -6.31
C TYR A 238 -5.81 15.63 -7.06
N VAL A 239 -4.50 15.35 -7.18
CA VAL A 239 -3.59 16.21 -7.94
C VAL A 239 -3.92 16.23 -9.43
N ILE A 240 -4.55 15.17 -9.95
CA ILE A 240 -4.98 15.08 -11.36
C ILE A 240 -6.01 16.18 -11.67
N PRO A 241 -7.22 16.19 -11.07
CA PRO A 241 -8.20 17.24 -11.34
C PRO A 241 -7.70 18.63 -10.93
N LEU A 242 -6.87 18.73 -9.88
CA LEU A 242 -6.28 20.00 -9.47
C LEU A 242 -5.39 20.61 -10.56
N SER A 243 -4.50 19.82 -11.17
CA SER A 243 -3.68 20.26 -12.29
C SER A 243 -4.53 20.60 -13.51
N ILE A 244 -5.52 19.77 -13.84
CA ILE A 244 -6.43 20.00 -14.98
C ILE A 244 -7.18 21.34 -14.82
N ALA A 245 -7.51 21.74 -13.59
CA ALA A 245 -8.15 23.04 -13.33
C ALA A 245 -7.28 24.23 -13.81
N PHE A 246 -5.94 24.13 -13.74
CA PHE A 246 -5.05 25.17 -14.29
C PHE A 246 -5.09 25.24 -15.82
N LEU A 247 -5.24 24.10 -16.51
CA LEU A 247 -5.46 24.06 -17.96
C LEU A 247 -6.79 24.74 -18.32
N VAL A 248 -7.87 24.41 -17.60
CA VAL A 248 -9.18 25.03 -17.81
C VAL A 248 -9.10 26.54 -17.58
N HIS A 249 -8.46 26.98 -16.50
CA HIS A 249 -8.29 28.40 -16.17
C HIS A 249 -7.50 29.18 -17.23
N LYS A 250 -6.56 28.54 -17.93
CA LYS A 250 -5.78 29.15 -19.02
C LYS A 250 -6.42 29.03 -20.41
N SER A 251 -7.57 28.36 -20.51
CA SER A 251 -8.26 28.14 -21.78
C SER A 251 -9.37 29.17 -22.00
N TYR A 252 -9.56 29.61 -23.25
CA TYR A 252 -10.59 30.58 -23.64
C TYR A 252 -11.24 30.20 -24.98
N GLY A 253 -12.45 30.72 -25.22
CA GLY A 253 -13.20 30.54 -26.48
C GLY A 253 -13.35 29.05 -26.88
N LYS A 254 -13.06 28.74 -28.16
CA LYS A 254 -13.17 27.39 -28.71
C LYS A 254 -12.35 26.34 -27.95
N ARG A 255 -11.17 26.71 -27.41
CA ARG A 255 -10.32 25.79 -26.63
C ARG A 255 -10.98 25.41 -25.31
N LEU A 256 -11.54 26.40 -24.59
CA LEU A 256 -12.26 26.15 -23.35
C LEU A 256 -13.47 25.25 -23.57
N PHE A 257 -14.23 25.49 -24.65
CA PHE A 257 -15.33 24.62 -25.04
C PHE A 257 -14.85 23.19 -25.27
N GLY A 258 -13.82 22.99 -26.09
CA GLY A 258 -13.27 21.66 -26.38
C GLY A 258 -12.77 20.92 -25.12
N VAL A 259 -12.01 21.59 -24.26
CA VAL A 259 -11.54 20.99 -22.99
C VAL A 259 -12.71 20.61 -22.09
N ARG A 260 -13.72 21.48 -21.94
CA ARG A 260 -14.90 21.16 -21.12
C ARG A 260 -15.70 19.99 -21.67
N THR A 261 -15.94 19.95 -22.98
CA THR A 261 -16.63 18.83 -23.63
C THR A 261 -15.88 17.53 -23.40
N LEU A 262 -14.55 17.53 -23.58
CA LEU A 262 -13.72 16.35 -23.30
C LEU A 262 -13.83 15.90 -21.84
N LEU A 263 -13.75 16.83 -20.87
CA LEU A 263 -13.86 16.50 -19.45
C LEU A 263 -15.24 15.93 -19.08
N VAL A 264 -16.32 16.47 -19.66
CA VAL A 264 -17.67 15.93 -19.47
C VAL A 264 -17.77 14.50 -20.03
N LEU A 265 -17.28 14.26 -21.24
CA LEU A 265 -17.29 12.93 -21.85
C LEU A 265 -16.46 11.92 -21.04
N LEU A 266 -15.27 12.31 -20.56
CA LEU A 266 -14.45 11.47 -19.68
C LEU A 266 -15.17 11.18 -18.36
N THR A 267 -15.81 12.18 -17.77
CA THR A 267 -16.56 12.01 -16.51
C THR A 267 -17.71 11.03 -16.69
N LEU A 268 -18.52 11.21 -17.74
CA LEU A 268 -19.62 10.31 -18.05
C LEU A 268 -19.12 8.88 -18.30
N TYR A 269 -18.05 8.74 -19.10
CA TYR A 269 -17.44 7.44 -19.36
C TYR A 269 -16.97 6.76 -18.07
N LEU A 270 -16.19 7.44 -17.22
CA LEU A 270 -15.66 6.87 -15.98
C LEU A 270 -16.77 6.49 -15.00
N VAL A 271 -17.81 7.33 -14.87
CA VAL A 271 -18.97 7.04 -14.01
C VAL A 271 -19.72 5.81 -14.51
N VAL A 272 -20.02 5.74 -15.81
CA VAL A 272 -20.73 4.59 -16.39
C VAL A 272 -19.88 3.32 -16.31
N TYR A 273 -18.60 3.40 -16.68
CA TYR A 273 -17.69 2.27 -16.69
C TYR A 273 -17.49 1.70 -15.27
N ASN A 274 -16.99 2.50 -14.34
CA ASN A 274 -16.73 2.06 -12.96
C ASN A 274 -18.03 1.70 -12.24
N GLY A 275 -19.08 2.51 -12.42
CA GLY A 275 -20.40 2.26 -11.84
C GLY A 275 -20.98 0.94 -12.32
N SER A 276 -20.86 0.60 -13.61
CA SER A 276 -21.34 -0.67 -14.13
C SER A 276 -20.59 -1.88 -13.55
N LEU A 277 -19.28 -1.77 -13.34
CA LEU A 277 -18.48 -2.85 -12.74
C LEU A 277 -18.78 -3.02 -11.27
N LEU A 278 -18.97 -1.92 -10.54
CA LEU A 278 -19.37 -1.93 -9.14
C LEU A 278 -20.77 -2.53 -8.96
N ILE A 279 -21.75 -2.09 -9.75
CA ILE A 279 -23.11 -2.65 -9.73
C ILE A 279 -23.07 -4.14 -10.07
N LYS A 280 -22.31 -4.54 -11.09
CA LYS A 280 -22.13 -5.95 -11.41
C LYS A 280 -21.60 -6.71 -10.20
N TYR A 281 -20.52 -6.26 -9.56
CA TYR A 281 -19.95 -6.92 -8.39
C TYR A 281 -20.93 -7.04 -7.20
N LEU A 282 -21.74 -6.00 -6.94
CA LEU A 282 -22.64 -5.99 -5.79
C LEU A 282 -23.92 -6.82 -5.98
N TYR A 283 -24.39 -6.99 -7.22
CA TYR A 283 -25.70 -7.57 -7.51
C TYR A 283 -25.66 -8.83 -8.37
N PHE A 284 -24.51 -9.20 -8.96
CA PHE A 284 -24.35 -10.34 -9.86
C PHE A 284 -23.05 -11.10 -9.61
#